data_AF-A0A4Z0JKQ6-F1
#
_entry.id   AF-A0A4Z0JKQ6-F1
#
_cell.length_a   1.000
_cell.length_b   1.000
_cell.length_c   1.000
_cell.angle_alpha   90.00
_cell.angle_beta   90.00
_cell.angle_gamma   90.00
#
_symmetry.space_group_name_H-M   'P 1'
#
loop_
_entity.id
_entity.type
_entity.pdbx_description
1 polymer ?
#
loop_
_entity_poly.entity_id
_entity_poly.type
_entity_poly.pdbx_seq_one_letter_code
_entity_poly.pdbx_strand_id
1 'polypeptide(L)' 'MRGQLFWDGNKRTATLIANKYMIDNGAGLINVPLNLWPKWNELINTYYRTGKIDDILEWTYENAIQGVSL' A
#
# COMPACT_ATOMS: atom_id res chain seq x y z
N MET A 1 -10.01 9.94 1.46
CA MET A 1 -9.63 10.95 0.43
C MET A 1 -8.75 10.27 -0.62
N ARG A 2 -8.94 10.58 -1.91
CA ARG A 2 -8.17 10.04 -3.06
C ARG A 2 -7.37 11.14 -3.76
N GLY A 3 -6.70 11.98 -2.97
CA GLY A 3 -6.02 13.17 -3.48
C GLY A 3 -4.87 12.79 -4.40
N GLN A 4 -4.90 13.29 -5.64
CA GLN A 4 -3.76 13.30 -6.55
C GLN A 4 -3.13 14.69 -6.46
N LEU A 5 -2.36 14.94 -5.40
CA LEU A 5 -1.82 16.26 -5.07
C LEU A 5 -0.67 16.67 -6.00
N PHE A 6 0.07 15.69 -6.52
CA PHE A 6 1.23 15.91 -7.38
C PHE A 6 0.91 15.54 -8.84
N TRP A 7 1.63 16.14 -9.79
CA TRP A 7 1.54 15.80 -11.21
C TRP A 7 1.95 14.35 -11.49
N ASP A 8 2.98 13.87 -10.80
CA ASP A 8 3.42 12.48 -10.78
C ASP A 8 3.93 12.15 -9.37
N GLY A 9 4.00 10.86 -9.03
CA GLY A 9 4.63 10.37 -7.81
C GLY A 9 3.68 10.13 -6.64
N ASN A 10 2.37 10.39 -6.78
CA ASN A 10 1.41 10.23 -5.69
C ASN A 10 1.48 8.87 -5.00
N LYS A 11 1.59 7.76 -5.75
CA LYS A 11 1.74 6.41 -5.17
C LYS A 11 3.03 6.27 -4.36
N ARG A 12 4.16 6.74 -4.90
CA ARG A 12 5.47 6.69 -4.23
C ARG A 12 5.45 7.50 -2.94
N THR A 13 4.92 8.72 -2.99
CA THR A 13 4.79 9.59 -1.82
C THR A 13 3.86 8.98 -0.77
N ALA A 14 2.72 8.41 -1.17
CA ALA A 14 1.79 7.75 -0.26
C ALA A 14 2.43 6.54 0.44
N THR A 15 3.13 5.68 -0.31
CA THR A 15 3.86 4.54 0.27
C THR A 15 4.97 5.00 1.22
N LEU A 16 5.71 6.05 0.87
CA LEU A 16 6.77 6.60 1.73
C LEU A 16 6.21 7.11 3.06
N ILE A 17 5.12 7.88 3.03
CA ILE A 17 4.47 8.41 4.24
C ILE A 17 3.90 7.28 5.09
N ALA A 18 3.24 6.30 4.46
CA ALA A 18 2.70 5.13 5.16
C ALA A 18 3.83 4.35 5.86
N ASN A 19 4.93 4.07 5.15
CA ASN A 19 6.07 3.37 5.71
C ASN A 19 6.71 4.12 6.88
N LYS A 20 6.86 5.45 6.78
CA LYS A 20 7.33 6.27 7.90
C LYS A 20 6.45 6.05 9.13
N TYR A 21 5.13 6.16 8.96
CA TYR A 21 4.19 5.98 10.07
C TYR A 21 4.24 4.56 10.66
N MET A 22 4.34 3.53 9.83
CA MET A 22 4.42 2.14 10.28
C MET A 22 5.71 1.87 11.05
N ILE A 23 6.86 2.35 10.56
CA ILE A 23 8.16 2.18 11.21
C ILE A 23 8.16 2.86 12.58
N ASP A 24 7.66 4.10 12.67
CA ASP A 24 7.58 4.85 13.94
C ASP A 24 6.75 4.11 15.00
N ASN A 25 5.81 3.28 14.58
CA ASN A 25 4.93 2.50 15.46
C ASN A 25 5.31 1.02 15.57
N GLY A 26 6.46 0.60 15.04
CA GLY A 26 6.91 -0.79 15.10
C GLY A 26 6.04 -1.78 14.31
N ALA A 27 5.29 -1.32 13.31
CA ALA A 27 4.40 -2.13 12.48
C ALA A 27 5.04 -2.62 11.17
N GLY A 28 6.37 -2.56 11.06
CA GLY A 28 7.10 -2.92 9.86
C GLY A 28 6.96 -1.88 8.74
N LEU A 29 7.01 -2.33 7.48
CA LEU A 29 6.84 -1.48 6.31
C LEU A 29 6.18 -2.21 5.13
N ILE A 30 5.52 -1.46 4.26
CA ILE A 30 4.96 -1.94 3.00
C ILE A 30 6.08 -2.09 1.97
N ASN A 31 6.34 -3.32 1.56
CA ASN A 31 7.27 -3.70 0.49
C ASN A 31 6.62 -4.76 -0.40
N VAL A 32 5.99 -4.32 -1.49
CA VAL A 32 5.30 -5.21 -2.44
C VAL A 32 6.33 -5.86 -3.38
N PRO A 33 6.51 -7.19 -3.39
CA PRO A 33 7.41 -7.89 -4.30
C PRO A 33 7.05 -7.64 -5.77
N LEU A 34 8.04 -7.43 -6.65
CA LEU A 34 7.82 -7.05 -8.06
C LEU A 34 6.88 -8.00 -8.81
N ASN A 35 6.96 -9.31 -8.55
CA ASN A 35 6.10 -10.32 -9.15
C ASN A 35 4.62 -10.21 -8.72
N LEU A 36 4.33 -9.50 -7.63
CA LEU A 36 2.98 -9.28 -7.10
C LEU A 36 2.40 -7.90 -7.46
N TRP A 37 3.17 -7.02 -8.10
CA TRP A 37 2.70 -5.70 -8.52
C TRP A 37 1.48 -5.72 -9.45
N PRO A 38 1.32 -6.66 -10.40
CA PRO A 38 0.12 -6.73 -11.22
C PRO A 38 -1.14 -6.89 -10.37
N LYS A 39 -1.11 -7.79 -9.38
CA LYS A 39 -2.25 -8.05 -8.49
C LYS A 39 -2.53 -6.85 -7.60
N TRP A 40 -1.50 -6.24 -7.03
CA TRP A 40 -1.66 -5.07 -6.19
C TRP A 40 -2.28 -3.89 -6.95
N ASN A 41 -1.85 -3.64 -8.19
CA ASN A 41 -2.44 -2.60 -9.03
C ASN A 41 -3.89 -2.90 -9.43
N GLU A 42 -4.24 -4.18 -9.66
CA GLU A 42 -5.63 -4.60 -9.87
C GLU A 42 -6.51 -4.25 -8.66
N LEU A 43 -6.05 -4.57 -7.44
CA LEU A 43 -6.76 -4.25 -6.20
C LEU A 43 -6.91 -2.74 -5.98
N ILE A 44 -5.86 -1.96 -6.25
CA ILE A 44 -5.92 -0.50 -6.24
C ILE A 44 -7.00 -0.01 -7.21
N ASN A 45 -7.02 -0.52 -8.45
CA ASN A 45 -8.01 -0.13 -9.45
C ASN A 45 -9.43 -0.51 -9.04
N THR A 46 -9.63 -1.68 -8.45
CA THR A 46 -10.91 -2.10 -7.87
C THR A 46 -11.35 -1.13 -6.77
N TYR A 47 -10.47 -0.79 -5.83
CA TYR A 47 -10.75 0.21 -4.81
C TYR A 47 -11.12 1.58 -5.40
N TYR A 48 -10.44 2.04 -6.45
CA TYR A 48 -10.81 3.29 -7.14
C TYR A 48 -12.22 3.23 -7.74
N ARG A 49 -12.64 2.09 -8.30
CA ARG A 49 -13.96 1.91 -8.91
C ARG A 49 -15.08 1.72 -7.89
N THR A 50 -14.85 0.94 -6.85
CA THR A 50 -15.90 0.47 -5.93
C THR A 50 -15.93 1.23 -4.60
N GLY A 51 -14.82 1.84 -4.19
CA GLY A 51 -14.66 2.40 -2.85
C GLY A 51 -14.44 1.39 -1.74
N LYS A 52 -14.44 0.09 -2.04
CA LYS A 52 -14.19 -0.98 -1.06
C LYS A 52 -12.69 -1.17 -0.86
N ILE A 53 -12.21 -0.94 0.36
CA ILE A 53 -10.79 -0.92 0.70
C ILE A 53 -10.31 -2.22 1.35
N ASP A 54 -11.23 -3.07 1.83
CA ASP A 54 -10.90 -4.23 2.65
C ASP A 54 -9.99 -5.21 1.90
N ASP A 55 -10.33 -5.54 0.65
CA ASP A 55 -9.56 -6.48 -0.19
C ASP A 55 -8.09 -6.05 -0.39
N ILE A 56 -7.83 -4.74 -0.56
CA ILE A 56 -6.46 -4.25 -0.74
C ILE A 56 -5.70 -4.24 0.59
N LEU A 57 -6.37 -3.94 1.70
CA LEU A 57 -5.73 -3.94 3.02
C LEU A 57 -5.33 -5.35 3.43
N GLU A 58 -6.26 -6.31 3.34
CA GLU A 58 -6.02 -7.71 3.67
C GLU A 58 -4.90 -8.29 2.82
N TRP A 59 -4.98 -8.13 1.50
CA TRP A 59 -3.94 -8.63 0.60
C TRP A 59 -2.57 -8.00 0.86
N THR A 60 -2.52 -6.69 1.13
CA THR A 60 -1.26 -5.98 1.43
C THR A 60 -0.68 -6.48 2.75
N TYR A 61 -1.52 -6.71 3.77
CA TYR A 61 -1.11 -7.26 5.05
C TYR A 61 -0.43 -8.62 4.89
N GLU A 62 -1.07 -9.54 4.17
CA GLU A 62 -0.60 -10.92 3.98
C GLU A 62 0.65 -11.04 3.11
N ASN A 63 0.79 -10.19 2.08
CA ASN A 63 1.77 -10.41 1.01
C ASN A 63 2.87 -9.35 0.94
N ALA A 64 2.70 -8.21 1.62
CA ALA A 64 3.55 -7.03 1.39
C ALA A 64 3.99 -6.30 2.67
N ILE A 65 3.68 -6.80 3.87
CA ILE A 65 4.24 -6.25 5.11
C ILE A 65 5.50 -7.02 5.50
N GLN A 66 6.57 -6.29 5.76
CA GLN A 66 7.85 -6.83 6.20
C GLN A 66 8.30 -6.18 7.52
N GLY A 67 9.04 -6.92 8.34
CA GLY A 67 9.60 -6.41 9.60
C GLY A 67 8.62 -6.39 10.79
N VAL A 68 7.52 -7.15 10.71
CA VAL A 68 6.57 -7.37 11.83
C VAL A 68 6.90 -8.60 12.68
N SER A 69 7.83 -9.45 12.23
CA SER A 69 8.35 -10.58 12.97
C SER A 69 9.76 -10.27 13.49
N LEU A 70 10.00 -10.59 14.77
CA LEU A 70 11.30 -10.57 15.45
C LEU A 70 12.23 -11.65 14.89
#